data_AF-A0A935SNG9-F1
#
_entry.id   AF-A0A935SNG9-F1
#
_cell.length_a   1.000
_cell.length_b   1.000
_cell.length_c   1.000
_cell.angle_alpha   90.00
_cell.angle_beta   90.00
_cell.angle_gamma   90.00
#
_symmetry.space_group_name_H-M   'P 1'
#
loop_
_entity.id
_entity.type
_entity.pdbx_description
1 polymer ?
#
loop_
_entity_poly.entity_id
_entity_poly.type
_entity_poly.pdbx_seq_one_letter_code
_entity_poly.pdbx_strand_id
1 'polypeptide(L)'
;MYKEPFLLSELSKAPLKVWVLAPQLITQDDNIDYYYDFSQSIPEYEKIFSELEIAWQWQPVTLQTYVGVIKNIVQEKSMGIYFPVVLNLCDGDEINGTPGVSVIKLLKKKTWYILVQMIIFIILPLPKFL
;
A
#
# COMPACT_ATOMS: atom_id res chain seq x y z
N MET A 1 6.22 23.57 -5.77
CA MET A 1 7.28 23.17 -6.72
C MET A 1 7.04 21.71 -7.05
N TYR A 2 6.42 21.42 -8.19
CA TYR A 2 6.28 20.04 -8.65
C TYR A 2 7.66 19.57 -9.11
N LYS A 3 8.11 18.42 -8.62
CA LYS A 3 9.31 17.79 -9.19
C LYS A 3 8.97 17.29 -10.58
N GLU A 4 9.87 17.48 -11.53
CA GLU A 4 9.75 16.89 -12.86
C GLU A 4 9.46 15.39 -12.74
N PRO A 5 8.53 14.85 -13.54
CA PRO A 5 8.30 13.41 -13.57
C PRO A 5 9.59 12.71 -13.99
N PHE A 6 10.05 11.76 -13.18
CA PHE A 6 11.20 10.92 -13.54
C PHE A 6 10.71 9.73 -14.36
N LEU A 7 11.51 9.29 -15.32
CA LEU A 7 11.19 8.09 -16.09
C LEU A 7 11.54 6.86 -15.27
N LEU A 8 10.57 5.97 -15.09
CA LEU A 8 10.78 4.75 -14.30
C LEU A 8 11.85 3.82 -14.87
N SER A 9 12.04 3.85 -16.19
CA SER A 9 13.11 3.15 -16.90
C SER A 9 14.51 3.58 -16.45
N GLU A 10 14.66 4.77 -15.85
CA GLU A 10 15.93 5.26 -15.30
C GLU A 10 16.25 4.65 -13.93
N LEU A 11 15.23 4.19 -13.18
CA LEU A 11 15.42 3.59 -11.86
C LEU A 11 15.71 2.09 -11.91
N SER A 12 15.22 1.40 -12.94
CA SER A 12 15.39 -0.06 -13.06
C SER A 12 15.08 -0.59 -14.46
N LYS A 13 15.81 -1.63 -14.86
CA LYS A 13 15.50 -2.47 -16.04
C LYS A 13 14.55 -3.62 -15.72
N ALA A 14 14.40 -3.97 -14.44
CA ALA A 14 13.46 -5.00 -14.00
C ALA A 14 12.02 -4.47 -14.13
N PRO A 15 11.04 -5.32 -14.49
CA PRO A 15 9.65 -4.94 -14.55
C PRO A 15 9.14 -4.46 -13.18
N LEU A 16 8.08 -3.67 -13.20
CA LEU A 16 7.48 -3.19 -11.96
C LEU A 16 6.65 -4.27 -11.27
N LYS A 17 6.64 -4.19 -9.95
CA LYS A 17 5.62 -4.82 -9.12
C LYS A 17 5.07 -3.86 -8.09
N VAL A 18 3.74 -3.68 -8.09
CA VAL A 18 3.04 -2.84 -7.11
C VAL A 18 2.65 -3.67 -5.88
N TRP A 19 3.08 -3.22 -4.72
CA TRP A 19 2.68 -3.76 -3.43
C TRP A 19 1.64 -2.82 -2.81
N VAL A 20 0.38 -3.24 -2.81
CA VAL A 20 -0.70 -2.50 -2.15
C VAL A 20 -0.73 -2.93 -0.69
N LEU A 21 -0.20 -2.07 0.20
CA LEU A 21 -0.14 -2.34 1.64
C LEU A 21 -1.42 -1.84 2.30
N ALA A 22 -2.32 -2.76 2.62
CA ALA A 22 -3.58 -2.46 3.28
C ALA A 22 -3.52 -2.82 4.77
N PRO A 23 -4.00 -1.95 5.68
CA PRO A 23 -4.02 -2.26 7.09
C PRO A 23 -5.01 -3.41 7.32
N GLN A 24 -4.57 -4.40 8.08
CA GLN A 24 -5.45 -5.43 8.61
C GLN A 24 -5.54 -5.21 10.12
N LEU A 25 -6.72 -4.82 10.58
CA LEU A 25 -7.00 -4.72 12.00
C LEU A 25 -7.41 -6.10 12.51
N ILE A 26 -6.93 -6.47 13.69
CA ILE A 26 -7.45 -7.61 14.44
C ILE A 26 -8.15 -7.01 15.65
N THR A 27 -9.47 -6.84 15.56
CA THR A 27 -10.31 -6.27 16.61
C THR A 27 -11.51 -7.17 16.87
N GLN A 28 -12.11 -7.05 18.06
CA GLN A 28 -13.41 -7.64 18.38
C GLN A 28 -14.55 -6.60 18.30
N ASP A 29 -14.23 -5.36 17.89
CA ASP A 29 -15.20 -4.29 17.71
C ASP A 29 -15.63 -4.22 16.24
N ASP A 30 -16.85 -4.71 15.97
CA ASP A 30 -17.45 -4.75 14.64
C ASP A 30 -17.55 -3.37 13.97
N ASN A 31 -17.63 -2.28 14.76
CA ASN A 31 -17.69 -0.93 14.18
C ASN A 31 -16.35 -0.54 13.56
N ILE A 32 -15.24 -0.96 14.15
CA ILE A 32 -13.90 -0.62 13.67
C ILE A 32 -13.53 -1.50 12.48
N ASP A 33 -13.95 -2.78 12.49
CA ASP A 33 -13.72 -3.72 11.39
C ASP A 33 -14.29 -3.21 10.05
N TYR A 34 -15.50 -2.64 10.08
CA TYR A 34 -16.15 -2.05 8.89
C TYR A 34 -15.34 -0.92 8.23
N TYR A 35 -14.65 -0.07 9.00
CA TYR A 35 -13.87 1.04 8.43
C TYR A 35 -12.59 0.60 7.71
N TYR A 36 -12.12 -0.62 7.96
CA TYR A 36 -10.91 -1.18 7.36
C TYR A 36 -11.21 -2.36 6.43
N ASP A 37 -12.48 -2.56 6.04
CA ASP A 37 -12.85 -3.49 4.98
C ASP A 37 -12.64 -2.84 3.60
N PHE A 38 -11.58 -3.27 2.92
CA PHE A 38 -11.25 -2.84 1.56
C PHE A 38 -11.74 -3.81 0.48
N SER A 39 -12.54 -4.83 0.83
CA SER A 39 -13.02 -5.86 -0.09
C SER A 39 -13.67 -5.27 -1.35
N GLN A 40 -14.40 -4.16 -1.19
CA GLN A 40 -15.05 -3.45 -2.30
C GLN A 40 -14.07 -2.71 -3.22
N SER A 41 -12.91 -2.29 -2.72
CA SER A 41 -11.91 -1.58 -3.52
C SER A 41 -11.01 -2.54 -4.30
N ILE A 42 -10.79 -3.77 -3.82
CA ILE A 42 -9.89 -4.75 -4.46
C ILE A 42 -10.19 -4.97 -5.95
N PRO A 43 -11.46 -5.13 -6.40
CA PRO A 43 -11.77 -5.28 -7.83
C PRO A 43 -11.37 -4.09 -8.69
N GLU A 44 -11.37 -2.87 -8.14
CA GLU A 44 -10.92 -1.69 -8.88
C GLU A 44 -9.40 -1.70 -9.10
N TYR A 45 -8.63 -2.09 -8.08
CA TYR A 45 -7.18 -2.30 -8.23
C TYR A 45 -6.87 -3.42 -9.22
N GLU A 46 -7.58 -4.55 -9.15
CA GLU A 46 -7.42 -5.66 -10.07
C GLU A 46 -7.65 -5.22 -11.52
N LYS A 47 -8.74 -4.49 -11.77
CA LYS A 47 -9.05 -3.93 -13.09
C LYS A 47 -7.95 -3.00 -13.58
N ILE A 48 -7.53 -2.02 -12.78
CA ILE A 48 -6.53 -1.02 -13.19
C ILE A 48 -5.18 -1.70 -13.48
N PHE A 49 -4.69 -2.57 -12.59
CA PHE A 49 -3.39 -3.22 -12.79
C PHE A 49 -3.43 -4.25 -13.92
N SER A 50 -4.57 -4.89 -14.18
CA SER A 50 -4.76 -5.75 -15.35
C SER A 50 -4.75 -4.94 -16.65
N GLU A 51 -5.46 -3.81 -16.72
CA GLU A 51 -5.49 -2.95 -17.91
C GLU A 51 -4.12 -2.32 -18.21
N LEU A 52 -3.30 -2.07 -17.19
CA LEU A 52 -1.95 -1.55 -17.32
C LEU A 52 -0.88 -2.64 -17.51
N GLU A 53 -1.25 -3.93 -17.44
CA GLU A 53 -0.34 -5.07 -17.48
C GLU A 53 0.79 -4.98 -16.42
N ILE A 54 0.48 -4.48 -15.23
CA ILE A 54 1.43 -4.31 -14.13
C ILE A 54 1.26 -5.46 -13.12
N ALA A 55 2.36 -6.14 -12.81
CA ALA A 55 2.37 -7.12 -11.72
C ALA A 55 2.03 -6.42 -10.40
N TRP A 56 1.14 -7.01 -9.61
CA TRP A 56 0.75 -6.42 -8.34
C TRP A 56 0.37 -7.48 -7.32
N GLN A 57 0.25 -7.08 -6.06
CA GLN A 57 -0.41 -7.89 -5.04
C GLN A 57 -1.04 -7.03 -3.95
N TRP A 58 -2.17 -7.52 -3.45
CA TRP A 58 -2.78 -7.05 -2.21
C TRP A 58 -2.05 -7.67 -1.02
N GLN A 59 -1.50 -6.85 -0.14
CA GLN A 59 -0.74 -7.32 1.01
C GLN A 59 -1.35 -6.75 2.30
N PRO A 60 -2.09 -7.57 3.06
CA PRO A 60 -2.51 -7.21 4.41
C PRO A 60 -1.29 -6.96 5.31
N VAL A 61 -1.37 -5.92 6.14
CA VAL A 61 -0.29 -5.50 7.04
C VAL A 61 -0.83 -5.16 8.43
N THR A 62 -0.19 -5.69 9.46
CA THR A 62 -0.47 -5.37 10.87
C THR A 62 0.77 -4.75 11.53
N LEU A 63 0.63 -4.23 12.75
CA LEU A 63 1.77 -3.78 13.57
C LEU A 63 2.80 -4.89 13.83
N GLN A 64 2.40 -6.16 13.78
CA GLN A 64 3.29 -7.29 13.99
C GLN A 64 3.97 -7.74 12.68
N THR A 65 3.33 -7.55 11.53
CA THR A 65 3.80 -8.12 10.25
C THR A 65 4.52 -7.11 9.35
N TYR A 66 4.32 -5.80 9.52
CA TYR A 66 4.85 -4.78 8.59
C TYR A 66 6.36 -4.86 8.35
N VAL A 67 7.13 -5.18 9.40
CA VAL A 67 8.59 -5.35 9.28
C VAL A 67 8.94 -6.53 8.36
N GLY A 68 8.25 -7.65 8.52
CA GLY A 68 8.44 -8.84 7.69
C GLY A 68 8.04 -8.60 6.24
N VAL A 69 6.89 -7.94 6.02
CA VAL A 69 6.43 -7.54 4.69
C VAL A 69 7.47 -6.66 4.00
N ILE A 70 7.96 -5.61 4.65
CA ILE A 70 8.97 -4.72 4.06
C ILE A 70 10.29 -5.48 3.79
N LYS A 71 10.68 -6.43 4.66
CA LYS A 71 11.84 -7.31 4.40
C LYS A 71 11.66 -8.14 3.12
N ASN A 72 10.48 -8.72 2.90
CA ASN A 72 10.20 -9.49 1.69
C ASN A 72 10.29 -8.62 0.42
N ILE A 73 9.78 -7.38 0.48
CA ILE A 73 9.92 -6.41 -0.61
C ILE A 73 11.39 -6.11 -0.91
N VAL A 74 12.22 -5.91 0.13
CA VAL A 74 13.68 -5.73 -0.04
C VAL A 74 14.30 -6.93 -0.72
N GLN A 75 13.94 -8.13 -0.29
CA GLN A 75 14.51 -9.37 -0.79
C GLN A 75 14.16 -9.59 -2.26
N GLU A 76 12.89 -9.45 -2.65
CA GLU A 76 12.47 -9.59 -4.05
C GLU A 76 13.19 -8.58 -4.96
N LYS A 77 13.36 -7.34 -4.49
CA LYS A 77 14.15 -6.32 -5.18
C LYS A 77 15.62 -6.71 -5.32
N SER A 78 16.24 -7.25 -4.27
CA SER A 78 17.65 -7.65 -4.28
C SER A 78 17.93 -8.81 -5.24
N MET A 79 16.92 -9.65 -5.52
CA MET A 79 16.98 -10.71 -6.52
C MET A 79 16.84 -10.18 -7.96
N GLY A 80 16.53 -8.89 -8.14
CA GLY A 80 16.39 -8.26 -9.45
C GLY A 80 15.18 -8.71 -10.26
N ILE A 81 14.22 -9.41 -9.63
CA ILE A 81 13.02 -9.94 -10.30
C ILE A 81 12.08 -8.79 -10.67
N TYR A 82 11.79 -7.93 -9.69
CA TYR A 82 10.93 -6.76 -9.86
C TYR A 82 11.53 -5.52 -9.19
N PHE A 83 11.22 -4.36 -9.75
CA PHE A 83 11.37 -3.10 -9.05
C PHE A 83 10.09 -2.80 -8.26
N PRO A 84 10.18 -2.64 -6.93
CA PRO A 84 9.00 -2.48 -6.09
C PRO A 84 8.49 -1.04 -6.09
N VAL A 85 7.19 -0.90 -6.33
CA VAL A 85 6.40 0.29 -6.04
C VAL A 85 5.52 -0.02 -4.85
N VAL A 86 5.56 0.82 -3.81
CA VAL A 86 4.73 0.63 -2.62
C VAL A 86 3.60 1.63 -2.64
N LEU A 87 2.38 1.12 -2.82
CA LEU A 87 1.14 1.87 -2.67
C LEU A 87 0.64 1.65 -1.24
N ASN A 88 0.83 2.65 -0.39
CA ASN A 88 0.51 2.53 1.03
C ASN A 88 -0.92 3.01 1.31
N LEU A 89 -1.81 2.08 1.66
CA LEU A 89 -3.17 2.36 2.15
C LEU A 89 -3.27 2.32 3.67
N CYS A 90 -2.17 2.02 4.38
CA CYS A 90 -2.16 2.09 5.83
C CYS A 90 -2.25 3.57 6.23
N ASP A 91 -3.49 4.00 6.48
CA ASP A 91 -3.82 5.26 7.14
C ASP A 91 -3.99 5.02 8.64
N GLY A 92 -3.56 6.00 9.43
CA GLY A 92 -3.56 5.96 10.88
C GLY A 92 -2.19 5.80 11.54
N ASP A 93 -2.24 5.88 12.87
CA ASP A 93 -1.11 5.97 13.76
C ASP A 93 -1.05 4.77 14.71
N GLU A 94 0.08 4.64 15.41
CA GLU A 94 0.29 3.55 16.35
C GLU A 94 -0.71 3.56 17.54
N ILE A 95 -1.47 4.66 17.71
CA ILE A 95 -2.51 4.81 18.73
C ILE A 95 -3.74 3.96 18.39
N ASN A 96 -4.11 3.88 17.11
CA ASN A 96 -5.29 3.14 16.64
C ASN A 96 -4.97 1.72 16.14
N GLY A 97 -3.76 1.23 16.37
CA GLY A 97 -3.36 -0.12 15.98
C GLY A 97 -3.03 -0.29 14.49
N THR A 98 -2.97 0.79 13.71
CA THR A 98 -2.64 0.72 12.27
C THR A 98 -1.19 1.12 12.01
N PRO A 99 -0.49 0.44 11.08
CA PRO A 99 0.95 0.59 10.92
C PRO A 99 1.35 1.77 10.02
N GLY A 100 0.47 2.72 9.69
CA GLY A 100 0.69 3.74 8.66
C GLY A 100 1.98 4.54 8.84
N VAL A 101 2.13 5.18 10.00
CA VAL A 101 3.35 5.92 10.36
C VAL A 101 4.59 5.02 10.43
N SER A 102 4.47 3.82 10.96
CA SER A 102 5.56 2.84 11.10
C SER A 102 6.06 2.32 9.75
N VAL A 103 5.17 2.04 8.80
CA VAL A 103 5.48 1.67 7.42
C VAL A 103 6.25 2.78 6.73
N ILE A 104 5.78 4.03 6.81
CA ILE A 104 6.46 5.18 6.20
C ILE A 104 7.84 5.38 6.81
N LYS A 105 7.97 5.34 8.15
CA LYS A 105 9.26 5.49 8.83
C LYS A 105 10.26 4.42 8.40
N LEU A 106 9.83 3.16 8.26
CA LEU A 106 10.72 2.07 7.87
C LEU A 106 11.10 2.13 6.38
N LEU A 107 10.13 2.46 5.52
CA LEU A 107 10.37 2.66 4.10
C LEU A 107 11.32 3.85 3.86
N LYS A 108 11.15 4.99 4.54
CA LYS A 108 12.02 6.18 4.39
C LYS A 108 13.50 5.94 4.74
N LYS A 109 13.80 4.88 5.50
CA LYS A 109 15.19 4.43 5.75
C LYS A 109 15.81 3.71 4.54
N LYS A 110 15.04 3.48 3.49
CA LYS A 110 15.46 2.86 2.23
C LYS A 110 15.58 3.94 1.15
N THR A 111 16.39 3.69 0.14
CA THR A 111 16.69 4.66 -0.93
C THR A 111 16.18 4.21 -2.30
N TRP A 112 15.43 3.11 -2.36
CA TRP A 112 15.35 2.31 -3.58
C TRP A 112 13.93 1.91 -4.01
N TYR A 113 12.91 2.62 -3.54
CA TYR A 113 11.50 2.33 -3.80
C TYR A 113 10.77 3.61 -4.19
N ILE A 114 9.63 3.46 -4.86
CA ILE A 114 8.68 4.55 -5.07
C ILE A 114 7.58 4.41 -4.02
N LEU A 115 7.38 5.45 -3.21
CA LEU A 115 6.27 5.53 -2.28
C LEU A 115 5.13 6.33 -2.91
N VAL A 116 3.97 5.71 -3.04
CA VAL A 116 2.72 6.42 -3.32
C VAL A 116 1.85 6.30 -2.08
N GLN A 117 1.68 7.41 -1.36
CA GLN A 117 0.73 7.48 -0.27
C GLN A 117 -0.63 7.88 -0.86
N MET A 118 -1.63 7.00 -0.73
CA MET A 118 -3.01 7.41 -0.97
C MET A 118 -3.60 7.87 0.36
N ILE A 119 -4.05 9.12 0.42
CA ILE A 119 -4.99 9.56 1.45
C ILE A 119 -6.35 9.08 0.94
N ILE A 120 -6.87 8.01 1.54
CA ILE A 120 -8.24 7.60 1.28
C ILE A 120 -9.11 8.60 2.04
N PHE A 121 -9.63 9.61 1.35
CA PHE A 121 -10.86 10.23 1.80
C PHE A 121 -11.91 9.13 1.73
N ILE A 122 -12.28 8.56 2.87
CA ILE A 122 -13.50 7.76 2.97
C ILE A 122 -14.62 8.72 2.55
N ILE A 123 -15.02 8.66 1.28
CA ILE A 123 -16.31 9.20 0.86
C ILE A 123 -17.30 8.25 1.51
N LEU A 124 -17.67 8.56 2.75
CA LEU A 124 -18.82 7.96 3.39
C LEU A 124 -19.96 8.05 2.36
N PRO A 125 -20.70 6.97 2.07
CA PRO A 125 -21.98 7.16 1.44
C PRO A 125 -22.77 8.06 2.39
N LEU A 126 -22.99 9.31 1.99
CA LEU A 126 -24.00 10.14 2.65
C LEU A 126 -25.24 9.25 2.76
N PRO A 127 -25.81 9.07 3.96
CA PRO A 127 -27.04 8.30 4.07
C PRO A 127 -28.02 8.91 3.08
N LYS A 128 -28.58 8.08 2.20
CA LYS A 128 -29.70 8.47 1.36
C LYS A 128 -30.81 8.85 2.34
N PHE A 129 -30.92 10.14 2.66
CA PHE A 129 -32.08 10.66 3.35
C PHE A 129 -33.28 10.40 2.44
N LEU A 130 -34.24 9.68 3.01
CA LEU A 130 -35.59 9.44 2.48
C LEU A 130 -36.26 10.74 2.01
#